data_AF-A0AAN8VWK1-F1
#
_entry.id   AF-A0AAN8VWK1-F1
#
_cell.length_a   1.000
_cell.length_b   1.000
_cell.length_c   1.000
_cell.angle_alpha   90.00
_cell.angle_beta   90.00
_cell.angle_gamma   90.00
#
_symmetry.space_group_name_H-M   'P 1'
#
loop_
_entity.id
_entity.type
_entity.pdbx_description
1 polymer ?
#
loop_
_entity_poly.entity_id
_entity_poly.type
_entity_poly.pdbx_seq_one_letter_code
_entity_poly.pdbx_strand_id
1 'polypeptide(L)'
;IFKPSLSCSEGLSGQPLSGPDIGGFAGNATPRLFGRWMGVGAMLPFCRGHSEKDTNGHEPWSFGEECEEVCRLALKRRYRLLPHMYTLLYMAHTTGTPVAVPTFFADPKDPSLRRHENSFLLGPVLIHASTYPDQMSEDMLAVLPSGIWLNFDFDDSHPDLPSLYLKGGSIIPLSPPHQHVGEAKPNDDLALLVALDENGKAEGLLFEDDGDGYDFTKGGYLLTYYAAECVSSTITVSVSKTEGLWQRPKRRLHVLILLGGGATLDAWGTDGDVLQVTMPSEKEVSGLVSASKEHYKDQMASAKRIPDVENVSGHKGTELSKSPIELKGGAWILKVVPWVGGRIISMVHVSSGTQWLHSRVEINGYEEYSGTEYRSAGCTEDYSVIEWDFEHAGEEESLELEGDIGGGLVLRRCISIPKDDSNIFSIDSSIIAHKVGAGSGGFSRLVCLRVHPTFTLLHPTESLVLFTSINGTKQEVRPESGEQFYEGDLKPNGEWMLVDKCLGLCLVNRFDVNDVHKCLIHWGTGTVNLELWSEERPVSKQSPLRICHEYEVRRFP
;
A
#
# COMPACT_ATOMS: atom_id res chain seq x y z
N ILE A 1 11.24 -6.88 -6.64
CA ILE A 1 11.66 -7.92 -5.67
C ILE A 1 12.37 -7.22 -4.52
N PHE A 2 11.91 -7.41 -3.27
CA PHE A 2 12.53 -6.84 -2.08
C PHE A 2 13.94 -7.43 -1.88
N LYS A 3 14.90 -6.59 -1.50
CA LYS A 3 16.25 -7.02 -1.11
C LYS A 3 16.51 -6.63 0.35
N PRO A 4 16.50 -7.57 1.31
CA PRO A 4 16.82 -7.28 2.71
C PRO A 4 18.25 -6.75 2.95
N SER A 5 19.13 -6.79 1.94
CA SER A 5 20.53 -6.34 2.05
C SER A 5 20.69 -4.88 2.48
N LEU A 6 19.75 -3.99 2.15
CA LEU A 6 19.81 -2.59 2.57
C LEU A 6 19.65 -2.44 4.10
N SER A 7 18.59 -3.02 4.67
CA SER A 7 18.34 -2.97 6.12
C SER A 7 19.48 -3.60 6.92
N CYS A 8 20.07 -4.69 6.39
CA CYS A 8 21.25 -5.31 6.98
C CYS A 8 22.47 -4.38 6.97
N SER A 9 22.66 -3.60 5.90
CA SER A 9 23.79 -2.67 5.77
C SER A 9 23.69 -1.50 6.75
N GLU A 10 22.47 -1.00 7.01
CA GLU A 10 22.21 -0.01 8.05
C GLU A 10 22.49 -0.58 9.45
N GLY A 11 22.08 -1.82 9.71
CA GLY A 11 22.41 -2.56 10.93
C GLY A 11 23.91 -2.61 11.18
N LEU A 12 24.69 -3.00 10.16
CA LEU A 12 26.16 -3.00 10.21
C LEU A 12 26.78 -1.62 10.42
N SER A 13 26.05 -0.56 10.12
CA SER A 13 26.47 0.83 10.27
C SER A 13 26.02 1.45 11.60
N GLY A 14 25.51 0.64 12.53
CA GLY A 14 25.11 1.08 13.87
C GLY A 14 23.65 1.52 14.00
N GLN A 15 22.79 1.19 13.03
CA GLN A 15 21.33 1.42 13.11
C GLN A 15 20.58 0.09 13.24
N PRO A 16 20.39 -0.45 14.46
CA PRO A 16 19.84 -1.80 14.65
C PRO A 16 18.32 -1.91 14.44
N LEU A 17 17.59 -0.77 14.53
CA LEU A 17 16.15 -0.69 14.26
C LEU A 17 15.92 -0.11 12.87
N SER A 18 16.07 -0.94 11.84
CA SER A 18 15.93 -0.55 10.43
C SER A 18 14.91 -1.43 9.69
N GLY A 19 14.35 -0.90 8.62
CA GLY A 19 13.35 -1.57 7.79
C GLY A 19 12.73 -0.60 6.77
N PRO A 20 12.25 -1.10 5.63
CA PRO A 20 11.63 -0.28 4.58
C PRO A 20 10.17 0.03 4.89
N ASP A 21 9.57 0.90 4.07
CA ASP A 21 8.13 1.09 3.99
C ASP A 21 7.47 -0.08 3.30
N ILE A 22 6.86 -0.99 4.06
CA ILE A 22 6.34 -2.26 3.56
C ILE A 22 5.33 -2.02 2.43
N GLY A 23 5.53 -2.64 1.26
CA GLY A 23 4.78 -2.41 0.03
C GLY A 23 5.48 -1.50 -0.99
N GLY A 24 6.45 -0.69 -0.56
CA GLY A 24 7.06 0.39 -1.33
C GLY A 24 6.41 1.73 -0.98
N PHE A 25 7.17 2.82 -1.11
CA PHE A 25 6.63 4.16 -0.78
C PHE A 25 5.90 4.80 -1.96
N ALA A 26 6.52 4.77 -3.15
CA ALA A 26 6.03 5.43 -4.35
C ALA A 26 5.20 4.49 -5.23
N GLY A 27 4.06 4.98 -5.71
CA GLY A 27 3.12 4.23 -6.53
C GLY A 27 2.38 3.11 -5.78
N ASN A 28 1.50 2.42 -6.50
CA ASN A 28 0.67 1.35 -5.93
C ASN A 28 1.41 0.01 -5.92
N ALA A 29 1.44 -0.64 -4.76
CA ALA A 29 1.79 -2.05 -4.68
C ALA A 29 0.72 -2.91 -5.37
N THR A 30 1.13 -4.00 -6.01
CA THR A 30 0.17 -5.07 -6.36
C THR A 30 -0.10 -5.94 -5.13
N PRO A 31 -1.26 -6.60 -5.02
CA PRO A 31 -1.54 -7.51 -3.91
C PRO A 31 -0.43 -8.53 -3.67
N ARG A 32 0.10 -9.14 -4.75
CA ARG A 32 1.18 -10.13 -4.64
C ARG A 32 2.50 -9.51 -4.18
N LEU A 33 2.82 -8.29 -4.64
CA LEU A 33 4.00 -7.56 -4.18
C LEU A 33 3.88 -7.21 -2.69
N PHE A 34 2.73 -6.65 -2.28
CA PHE A 34 2.48 -6.26 -0.90
C PHE A 34 2.52 -7.45 0.05
N GLY A 35 1.82 -8.55 -0.27
CA GLY A 35 1.81 -9.76 0.55
C GLY A 35 3.20 -10.37 0.75
N ARG A 36 4.02 -10.43 -0.32
CA ARG A 36 5.41 -10.90 -0.23
C ARG A 36 6.31 -9.93 0.56
N TRP A 37 6.14 -8.62 0.38
CA TRP A 37 6.85 -7.63 1.19
C TRP A 37 6.46 -7.72 2.65
N MET A 38 5.18 -7.95 2.97
CA MET A 38 4.73 -8.14 4.34
C MET A 38 5.34 -9.41 4.95
N GLY A 39 5.38 -10.51 4.20
CA GLY A 39 6.03 -11.75 4.62
C GLY A 39 7.47 -11.56 5.10
N VAL A 40 8.30 -10.84 4.33
CA VAL A 40 9.70 -10.57 4.69
C VAL A 40 9.84 -9.39 5.65
N GLY A 41 9.12 -8.30 5.42
CA GLY A 41 9.17 -7.06 6.19
C GLY A 41 8.70 -7.24 7.63
N ALA A 42 7.75 -8.14 7.88
CA ALA A 42 7.35 -8.51 9.24
C ALA A 42 8.49 -9.13 10.06
N MET A 43 9.50 -9.73 9.40
CA MET A 43 10.67 -10.33 10.04
C MET A 43 11.84 -9.35 10.24
N LEU A 44 11.73 -8.11 9.73
CA LEU A 44 12.75 -7.07 9.94
C LEU A 44 12.54 -6.33 11.28
N PRO A 45 13.57 -5.69 11.85
CA PRO A 45 13.46 -4.98 13.12
C PRO A 45 12.36 -3.91 13.11
N PHE A 46 12.37 -3.04 12.10
CA PHE A 46 11.32 -2.06 11.85
C PHE A 46 10.31 -2.61 10.83
N CYS A 47 9.03 -2.65 11.22
CA CYS A 47 7.95 -3.20 10.41
C CYS A 47 6.81 -2.20 10.33
N ARG A 48 6.65 -1.55 9.17
CA ARG A 48 5.62 -0.53 8.95
C ARG A 48 5.13 -0.56 7.50
N GLY A 49 3.84 -0.81 7.29
CA GLY A 49 3.17 -0.51 6.02
C GLY A 49 3.01 1.00 5.88
N HIS A 50 3.54 1.57 4.80
CA HIS A 50 3.42 2.99 4.53
C HIS A 50 3.53 3.25 3.03
N SER A 51 2.79 4.24 2.56
CA SER A 51 2.78 4.67 1.18
C SER A 51 2.62 6.19 1.11
N GLU A 52 2.96 6.75 -0.05
CA GLU A 52 2.77 8.17 -0.31
C GLU A 52 1.28 8.54 -0.41
N LYS A 53 0.99 9.83 -0.24
CA LYS A 53 -0.35 10.35 -0.43
C LYS A 53 -0.86 10.00 -1.84
N ASP A 54 -2.14 9.68 -1.96
CA ASP A 54 -2.80 9.36 -3.24
C ASP A 54 -2.39 8.00 -3.87
N THR A 55 -1.91 7.06 -3.04
CA THR A 55 -1.76 5.63 -3.40
C THR A 55 -2.71 4.75 -2.58
N ASN A 56 -2.80 3.47 -2.92
CA ASN A 56 -3.50 2.47 -2.13
C ASN A 56 -2.97 2.51 -0.69
N GLY A 57 -3.89 2.38 0.26
CA GLY A 57 -3.52 2.23 1.66
C GLY A 57 -2.63 1.00 1.84
N HIS A 58 -1.50 1.14 2.53
CA HIS A 58 -0.57 0.05 2.82
C HIS A 58 -0.92 -0.69 4.12
N GLU A 59 -2.22 -0.81 4.40
CA GLU A 59 -2.78 -1.68 5.43
C GLU A 59 -3.08 -3.09 4.87
N PRO A 60 -2.99 -4.15 5.71
CA PRO A 60 -3.22 -5.54 5.29
C PRO A 60 -4.52 -5.82 4.51
N TRP A 61 -5.61 -5.11 4.82
CA TRP A 61 -6.93 -5.32 4.22
C TRP A 61 -7.14 -4.60 2.89
N SER A 62 -6.18 -3.78 2.45
CA SER A 62 -6.31 -2.94 1.24
C SER A 62 -6.07 -3.71 -0.07
N PHE A 63 -5.67 -4.98 -0.01
CA PHE A 63 -5.19 -5.76 -1.15
C PHE A 63 -5.98 -7.06 -1.42
N GLY A 64 -7.19 -7.17 -0.87
CA GLY A 64 -8.07 -8.34 -1.03
C GLY A 64 -7.79 -9.46 -0.02
N GLU A 65 -8.73 -10.39 0.09
CA GLU A 65 -8.76 -11.41 1.15
C GLU A 65 -7.54 -12.33 1.14
N GLU A 66 -7.06 -12.74 -0.05
CA GLU A 66 -5.88 -13.60 -0.16
C GLU A 66 -4.61 -12.89 0.32
N CYS A 67 -4.44 -11.61 -0.01
CA CYS A 67 -3.31 -10.82 0.48
C CYS A 67 -3.42 -10.56 1.99
N GLU A 68 -4.63 -10.27 2.47
CA GLU A 68 -4.89 -10.05 3.89
C GLU A 68 -4.56 -11.31 4.71
N GLU A 69 -4.88 -12.52 4.22
CA GLU A 69 -4.47 -13.77 4.87
C GLU A 69 -2.94 -13.91 4.94
N VAL A 70 -2.21 -13.66 3.86
CA VAL A 70 -0.75 -13.69 3.90
C VAL A 70 -0.19 -12.68 4.91
N CYS A 71 -0.74 -11.47 4.94
CA CYS A 71 -0.34 -10.45 5.91
C CYS A 71 -0.65 -10.89 7.35
N ARG A 72 -1.82 -11.50 7.58
CA ARG A 72 -2.23 -12.03 8.88
C ARG A 72 -1.27 -13.12 9.37
N LEU A 73 -0.88 -14.05 8.51
CA LEU A 73 0.10 -15.08 8.84
C LEU A 73 1.48 -14.45 9.14
N ALA A 74 1.97 -13.55 8.28
CA ALA A 74 3.24 -12.84 8.49
C ALA A 74 3.30 -12.08 9.82
N LEU A 75 2.25 -11.34 10.16
CA LEU A 75 2.15 -10.60 11.41
C LEU A 75 2.05 -11.55 12.62
N LYS A 76 1.30 -12.65 12.52
CA LYS A 76 1.29 -13.68 13.58
C LYS A 76 2.70 -14.25 13.82
N ARG A 77 3.50 -14.51 12.78
CA ARG A 77 4.91 -14.91 12.93
C ARG A 77 5.70 -13.88 13.70
N ARG A 78 5.55 -12.59 13.35
CA ARG A 78 6.23 -11.49 14.05
C ARG A 78 5.87 -11.50 15.53
N TYR A 79 4.59 -11.56 15.86
CA TYR A 79 4.13 -11.57 17.25
C TYR A 79 4.60 -12.80 18.03
N ARG A 80 4.71 -13.98 17.41
CA ARG A 80 5.35 -15.16 18.03
C ARG A 80 6.83 -14.93 18.31
N LEU A 81 7.54 -14.25 17.40
CA LEU A 81 8.99 -13.99 17.48
C LEU A 81 9.35 -12.74 18.29
N LEU A 82 8.39 -11.98 18.82
CA LEU A 82 8.67 -10.73 19.55
C LEU A 82 9.65 -10.93 20.73
N PRO A 83 9.55 -11.97 21.58
CA PRO A 83 10.52 -12.18 22.66
C PRO A 83 11.95 -12.34 22.14
N HIS A 84 12.12 -13.06 21.02
CA HIS A 84 13.39 -13.21 20.34
C HIS A 84 13.90 -11.88 19.76
N MET A 85 13.06 -11.15 19.02
CA MET A 85 13.41 -9.84 18.47
C MET A 85 13.78 -8.82 19.55
N TYR A 86 13.05 -8.81 20.66
CA TYR A 86 13.33 -7.92 21.79
C TYR A 86 14.64 -8.26 22.48
N THR A 87 14.93 -9.56 22.62
CA THR A 87 16.24 -10.04 23.10
C THR A 87 17.38 -9.59 22.18
N LEU A 88 17.18 -9.65 20.86
CA LEU A 88 18.18 -9.17 19.90
C LEU A 88 18.37 -7.64 19.97
N LEU A 89 17.32 -6.86 20.21
CA LEU A 89 17.43 -5.42 20.44
C LEU A 89 18.23 -5.10 21.70
N TYR A 90 18.05 -5.88 22.77
CA TYR A 90 18.89 -5.78 23.98
C TYR A 90 20.37 -6.09 23.68
N MET A 91 20.63 -7.13 22.89
CA MET A 91 21.99 -7.45 22.43
C MET A 91 22.57 -6.31 21.59
N ALA A 92 21.80 -5.73 20.67
CA ALA A 92 22.24 -4.58 19.88
C ALA A 92 22.60 -3.38 20.76
N HIS A 93 21.79 -3.10 21.79
CA HIS A 93 22.06 -2.03 22.76
C HIS A 93 23.34 -2.28 23.58
N THR A 94 23.62 -3.51 23.98
CA THR A 94 24.71 -3.83 24.92
C THR A 94 26.03 -4.19 24.24
N THR A 95 26.00 -4.84 23.07
CA THR A 95 27.19 -5.34 22.37
C THR A 95 27.39 -4.70 20.99
N GLY A 96 26.41 -3.97 20.48
CA GLY A 96 26.44 -3.42 19.11
C GLY A 96 26.17 -4.44 18.01
N THR A 97 25.77 -5.68 18.36
CA THR A 97 25.43 -6.71 17.37
C THR A 97 24.11 -6.35 16.67
N PRO A 98 24.05 -6.24 15.33
CA PRO A 98 22.81 -5.87 14.66
C PRO A 98 21.73 -6.95 14.80
N VAL A 99 20.46 -6.53 14.78
CA VAL A 99 19.30 -7.43 14.93
C VAL A 99 19.10 -8.30 13.68
N ALA A 100 19.14 -7.67 12.50
CA ALA A 100 19.14 -8.35 11.21
C ALA A 100 20.53 -8.21 10.56
N VAL A 101 21.17 -9.33 10.22
CA VAL A 101 22.51 -9.36 9.61
C VAL A 101 22.52 -10.16 8.31
N PRO A 102 23.43 -9.86 7.36
CA PRO A 102 23.53 -10.63 6.12
C PRO A 102 23.91 -12.09 6.38
N THR A 103 23.48 -12.99 5.50
CA THR A 103 23.72 -14.44 5.61
C THR A 103 25.19 -14.84 5.79
N PHE A 104 26.13 -14.07 5.22
CA PHE A 104 27.57 -14.37 5.39
C PHE A 104 28.07 -14.27 6.83
N PHE A 105 27.31 -13.68 7.77
CA PHE A 105 27.66 -13.68 9.19
C PHE A 105 27.62 -15.09 9.80
N ALA A 106 26.83 -16.00 9.23
CA ALA A 106 26.79 -17.39 9.70
C ALA A 106 28.06 -18.16 9.34
N ASP A 107 28.69 -17.84 8.20
CA ASP A 107 29.95 -18.42 7.76
C ASP A 107 30.82 -17.39 7.01
N PRO A 108 31.58 -16.55 7.74
CA PRO A 108 32.39 -15.50 7.12
C PRO A 108 33.52 -16.01 6.23
N LYS A 109 33.85 -17.32 6.31
CA LYS A 109 34.92 -17.96 5.53
C LYS A 109 34.46 -18.29 4.12
N ASP A 110 33.16 -18.40 3.88
CA ASP A 110 32.61 -18.60 2.55
C ASP A 110 32.31 -17.25 1.87
N PRO A 111 33.15 -16.81 0.91
CA PRO A 111 32.92 -15.54 0.21
C PRO A 111 31.72 -15.58 -0.73
N SER A 112 31.19 -16.76 -1.08
CA SER A 112 30.02 -16.88 -1.95
C SER A 112 28.78 -16.29 -1.29
N LEU A 113 28.65 -16.43 0.04
CA LEU A 113 27.54 -15.92 0.85
C LEU A 113 27.34 -14.40 0.76
N ARG A 114 28.37 -13.64 0.40
CA ARG A 114 28.28 -12.17 0.23
C ARG A 114 27.42 -11.74 -0.95
N ARG A 115 27.16 -12.64 -1.91
CA ARG A 115 26.33 -12.37 -3.10
C ARG A 115 24.85 -12.68 -2.88
N HIS A 116 24.49 -13.28 -1.74
CA HIS A 116 23.12 -13.66 -1.44
C HIS A 116 22.38 -12.49 -0.81
N GLU A 117 21.48 -11.90 -1.59
CA GLU A 117 20.68 -10.73 -1.18
C GLU A 117 19.22 -11.09 -0.84
N ASN A 118 18.83 -12.36 -1.01
CA ASN A 118 17.46 -12.85 -0.79
C ASN A 118 17.28 -13.54 0.58
N SER A 119 18.29 -13.52 1.44
CA SER A 119 18.21 -14.07 2.80
C SER A 119 18.96 -13.18 3.79
N PHE A 120 18.58 -13.28 5.06
CA PHE A 120 19.25 -12.63 6.18
C PHE A 120 19.05 -13.46 7.45
N LEU A 121 19.85 -13.16 8.47
CA LEU A 121 19.77 -13.77 9.79
C LEU A 121 19.07 -12.81 10.76
N LEU A 122 18.08 -13.33 11.48
CA LEU A 122 17.47 -12.72 12.65
C LEU A 122 17.97 -13.50 13.88
N GLY A 123 19.14 -13.11 14.39
CA GLY A 123 19.88 -13.93 15.35
C GLY A 123 20.27 -15.29 14.74
N PRO A 124 19.92 -16.44 15.35
CA PRO A 124 20.20 -17.77 14.80
C PRO A 124 19.16 -18.25 13.76
N VAL A 125 18.15 -17.43 13.43
CA VAL A 125 17.11 -17.78 12.45
C VAL A 125 17.48 -17.23 11.09
N LEU A 126 17.67 -18.09 10.08
CA LEU A 126 17.79 -17.68 8.69
C LEU A 126 16.41 -17.48 8.09
N ILE A 127 16.16 -16.27 7.62
CA ILE A 127 14.96 -15.88 6.87
C ILE A 127 15.32 -15.91 5.38
N HIS A 128 14.71 -16.79 4.62
CA HIS A 128 14.91 -16.89 3.17
C HIS A 128 13.67 -16.42 2.43
N ALA A 129 13.78 -15.31 1.71
CA ALA A 129 12.68 -14.73 0.95
C ALA A 129 12.34 -15.61 -0.28
N SER A 130 11.06 -15.88 -0.47
CA SER A 130 10.53 -16.50 -1.69
C SER A 130 10.59 -15.48 -2.83
N THR A 131 11.59 -15.56 -3.71
CA THR A 131 11.87 -14.49 -4.69
C THR A 131 11.34 -14.74 -6.11
N TYR A 132 10.80 -15.92 -6.43
CA TYR A 132 10.53 -16.28 -7.82
C TYR A 132 9.04 -16.43 -8.15
N PRO A 133 8.56 -15.79 -9.24
CA PRO A 133 7.25 -16.06 -9.80
C PRO A 133 7.26 -17.44 -10.49
N ASP A 134 6.52 -18.38 -9.92
CA ASP A 134 5.90 -19.51 -10.64
C ASP A 134 6.79 -20.63 -11.18
N GLN A 135 8.00 -20.79 -10.67
CA GLN A 135 8.76 -22.05 -10.81
C GLN A 135 9.29 -22.53 -9.46
N MET A 136 8.52 -23.38 -8.80
CA MET A 136 9.10 -24.40 -7.91
C MET A 136 9.77 -25.46 -8.80
N SER A 137 10.94 -25.15 -9.35
CA SER A 137 11.86 -26.22 -9.71
C SER A 137 12.49 -26.73 -8.42
N GLU A 138 12.59 -28.05 -8.27
CA GLU A 138 13.29 -28.71 -7.15
C GLU A 138 14.79 -28.29 -7.06
N ASP A 139 15.29 -27.55 -8.07
CA ASP A 139 16.69 -27.18 -8.28
C ASP A 139 17.13 -25.83 -7.67
N MET A 140 16.28 -25.08 -6.95
CA MET A 140 16.70 -23.85 -6.25
C MET A 140 16.43 -23.92 -4.74
N LEU A 141 17.10 -24.89 -4.09
CA LEU A 141 17.20 -24.99 -2.64
C LEU A 141 17.80 -23.70 -2.05
N ALA A 142 17.26 -23.24 -0.92
CA ALA A 142 17.86 -22.14 -0.15
C ALA A 142 19.37 -22.41 0.03
N VAL A 143 20.21 -21.44 -0.31
CA VAL A 143 21.66 -21.57 -0.07
C VAL A 143 21.89 -21.40 1.42
N LEU A 144 22.06 -22.53 2.11
CA LEU A 144 22.29 -22.58 3.53
C LEU A 144 23.80 -22.47 3.81
N PRO A 145 24.21 -21.69 4.81
CA PRO A 145 25.57 -21.70 5.32
C PRO A 145 25.99 -23.09 5.78
N SER A 146 27.30 -23.31 5.96
CA SER A 146 27.80 -24.55 6.56
C SER A 146 27.21 -24.79 7.96
N GLY A 147 27.05 -26.08 8.31
CA GLY A 147 26.48 -26.52 9.59
C GLY A 147 25.05 -27.04 9.50
N ILE A 148 24.41 -27.23 10.66
CA ILE A 148 23.05 -27.73 10.78
C ILE A 148 22.06 -26.56 10.70
N TRP A 149 21.08 -26.69 9.81
CA TRP A 149 19.98 -25.74 9.64
C TRP A 149 18.68 -26.52 9.51
N LEU A 150 17.80 -26.40 10.51
CA LEU A 150 16.54 -27.13 10.56
C LEU A 150 15.40 -26.21 10.13
N ASN A 151 14.69 -26.60 9.07
CA ASN A 151 13.51 -25.86 8.62
C ASN A 151 12.37 -26.00 9.64
N PHE A 152 11.60 -24.94 9.80
CA PHE A 152 10.39 -24.95 10.62
C PHE A 152 9.37 -23.94 10.09
N ASP A 153 8.12 -24.11 10.50
CA ASP A 153 7.04 -23.15 10.31
C ASP A 153 6.17 -23.11 11.57
N PHE A 154 5.09 -22.35 11.51
CA PHE A 154 4.19 -22.12 12.63
C PHE A 154 2.80 -22.72 12.38
N ASP A 155 2.74 -23.78 11.56
CA ASP A 155 1.53 -24.32 10.93
C ASP A 155 0.84 -23.30 10.00
N ASP A 156 1.67 -22.50 9.32
CA ASP A 156 1.28 -21.34 8.54
C ASP A 156 2.02 -21.26 7.20
N SER A 157 2.46 -22.40 6.69
CA SER A 157 3.23 -22.45 5.46
C SER A 157 2.43 -21.89 4.28
N HIS A 158 2.98 -20.86 3.62
CA HIS A 158 2.38 -20.21 2.47
C HIS A 158 3.44 -19.86 1.40
N PRO A 159 3.17 -19.98 0.08
CA PRO A 159 4.16 -19.71 -0.98
C PRO A 159 4.73 -18.28 -1.01
N ASP A 160 3.94 -17.32 -0.50
CA ASP A 160 4.30 -15.90 -0.43
C ASP A 160 4.92 -15.48 0.93
N LEU A 161 5.12 -16.41 1.85
CA LEU A 161 5.87 -16.19 3.10
C LEU A 161 7.33 -16.66 2.98
N PRO A 162 8.27 -16.08 3.74
CA PRO A 162 9.63 -16.57 3.77
C PRO A 162 9.74 -17.95 4.42
N SER A 163 10.70 -18.74 3.97
CA SER A 163 11.09 -19.98 4.65
C SER A 163 11.98 -19.64 5.85
N LEU A 164 11.80 -20.37 6.95
CA LEU A 164 12.54 -20.18 8.20
C LEU A 164 13.43 -21.39 8.47
N TYR A 165 14.67 -21.14 8.86
CA TYR A 165 15.61 -22.17 9.28
C TYR A 165 16.26 -21.77 10.59
N LEU A 166 16.24 -22.64 11.59
CA LEU A 166 16.95 -22.45 12.85
C LEU A 166 18.31 -23.12 12.78
N LYS A 167 19.37 -22.38 13.10
CA LYS A 167 20.72 -22.92 13.21
C LYS A 167 20.82 -23.93 14.36
N GLY A 168 21.41 -25.10 14.11
CA GLY A 168 21.74 -26.07 15.15
C GLY A 168 22.61 -25.44 16.24
N GLY A 169 22.39 -25.83 17.48
CA GLY A 169 23.01 -25.22 18.66
C GLY A 169 22.21 -24.06 19.26
N SER A 170 20.99 -23.80 18.80
CA SER A 170 20.25 -22.59 19.17
C SER A 170 18.90 -22.89 19.82
N ILE A 171 18.54 -22.06 20.79
CA ILE A 171 17.21 -21.98 21.39
C ILE A 171 16.68 -20.56 21.16
N ILE A 172 15.44 -20.44 20.65
CA ILE A 172 14.76 -19.14 20.54
C ILE A 172 13.46 -19.12 21.37
N PRO A 173 13.21 -18.03 22.12
CA PRO A 173 11.96 -17.86 22.84
C PRO A 173 10.84 -17.37 21.92
N LEU A 174 9.64 -17.86 22.16
CA LEU A 174 8.43 -17.57 21.41
C LEU A 174 7.28 -17.28 22.37
N SER A 175 6.41 -16.35 21.98
CA SER A 175 5.17 -16.03 22.72
C SER A 175 3.93 -16.48 21.95
N PRO A 176 2.76 -16.48 22.61
CA PRO A 176 1.48 -16.57 21.91
C PRO A 176 1.32 -15.42 20.89
N PRO A 177 0.55 -15.63 19.82
CA PRO A 177 0.29 -14.59 18.83
C PRO A 177 -0.71 -13.55 19.38
N HIS A 178 -0.20 -12.54 20.09
CA HIS A 178 -0.97 -11.39 20.56
C HIS A 178 -1.42 -10.48 19.40
N GLN A 179 -2.51 -9.73 19.60
CA GLN A 179 -2.98 -8.73 18.63
C GLN A 179 -2.18 -7.41 18.74
N HIS A 180 -1.71 -7.09 19.94
CA HIS A 180 -0.81 -5.98 20.20
C HIS A 180 0.07 -6.26 21.43
N VAL A 181 1.18 -5.54 21.56
CA VAL A 181 2.16 -5.79 22.66
C VAL A 181 1.56 -5.66 24.06
N GLY A 182 0.60 -4.75 24.26
CA GLY A 182 -0.09 -4.58 25.55
C GLY A 182 -1.02 -5.73 25.98
N GLU A 183 -1.26 -6.75 25.14
CA GLU A 183 -1.98 -7.95 25.58
C GLU A 183 -1.09 -8.93 26.34
N ALA A 184 0.23 -8.85 26.13
CA ALA A 184 1.20 -9.75 26.73
C ALA A 184 1.20 -9.60 28.24
N LYS A 185 1.13 -10.72 28.94
CA LYS A 185 1.17 -10.79 30.40
C LYS A 185 2.39 -11.58 30.84
N PRO A 186 3.00 -11.24 32.00
CA PRO A 186 4.14 -12.00 32.52
C PRO A 186 3.87 -13.50 32.67
N ASN A 187 2.62 -13.88 32.96
CA ASN A 187 2.23 -15.28 33.18
C ASN A 187 1.75 -16.02 31.91
N ASP A 188 1.82 -15.40 30.73
CA ASP A 188 1.50 -16.08 29.47
C ASP A 188 2.48 -17.23 29.23
N ASP A 189 2.05 -18.24 28.49
CA ASP A 189 2.89 -19.39 28.19
C ASP A 189 4.13 -18.96 27.40
N LEU A 190 5.30 -19.45 27.80
CA LEU A 190 6.54 -19.27 27.04
C LEU A 190 6.79 -20.53 26.21
N ALA A 191 7.08 -20.38 24.92
CA ALA A 191 7.56 -21.47 24.10
C ALA A 191 9.07 -21.32 23.82
N LEU A 192 9.80 -22.43 23.82
CA LEU A 192 11.21 -22.49 23.41
C LEU A 192 11.33 -23.41 22.21
N LEU A 193 11.76 -22.88 21.07
CA LEU A 193 12.10 -23.67 19.90
C LEU A 193 13.59 -24.02 19.95
N VAL A 194 13.90 -25.32 19.95
CA VAL A 194 15.23 -25.88 20.19
C VAL A 194 15.72 -26.62 18.95
N ALA A 195 16.88 -26.23 18.43
CA ALA A 195 17.62 -26.98 17.41
C ALA A 195 18.96 -27.43 18.00
N LEU A 196 19.15 -28.73 18.21
CA LEU A 196 20.41 -29.27 18.71
C LEU A 196 21.50 -29.23 17.63
N ASP A 197 22.74 -29.02 18.04
CA ASP A 197 23.93 -29.14 17.18
C ASP A 197 24.38 -30.61 17.00
N GLU A 198 25.50 -30.83 16.31
CA GLU A 198 26.06 -32.18 16.13
C GLU A 198 26.50 -32.87 17.44
N ASN A 199 26.67 -32.11 18.53
CA ASN A 199 27.04 -32.61 19.86
C ASN A 199 25.81 -32.78 20.76
N GLY A 200 24.60 -32.58 20.25
CA GLY A 200 23.36 -32.68 21.01
C GLY A 200 23.14 -31.52 21.97
N LYS A 201 23.73 -30.34 21.72
CA LYS A 201 23.62 -29.16 22.60
C LYS A 201 22.89 -28.01 21.90
N ALA A 202 22.28 -27.14 22.69
CA ALA A 202 21.78 -25.85 22.22
C ALA A 202 21.74 -24.82 23.35
N GLU A 203 21.92 -23.55 23.00
CA GLU A 203 21.86 -22.43 23.94
C GLU A 203 20.95 -21.32 23.42
N GLY A 204 20.33 -20.58 24.33
CA GLY A 204 19.51 -19.42 23.98
C GLY A 204 19.40 -18.41 25.10
N LEU A 205 18.87 -17.25 24.74
CA LEU A 205 18.77 -16.09 25.61
C LEU A 205 17.36 -15.53 25.52
N LEU A 206 16.83 -15.08 26.65
CA LEU A 206 15.59 -14.32 26.73
C LEU A 206 15.80 -13.11 27.65
N PHE A 207 15.59 -11.91 27.11
CA PHE A 207 15.55 -10.66 27.86
C PHE A 207 14.10 -10.20 28.04
N GLU A 208 13.75 -9.84 29.27
CA GLU A 208 12.43 -9.34 29.65
C GLU A 208 12.58 -8.13 30.59
N ASP A 209 11.79 -7.10 30.35
CA ASP A 209 11.62 -5.95 31.22
C ASP A 209 10.18 -5.37 31.09
N ASP A 210 9.95 -4.13 31.55
CA ASP A 210 8.61 -3.53 31.64
C ASP A 210 8.16 -2.96 30.30
N GLY A 211 9.09 -2.80 29.37
CA GLY A 211 8.83 -2.29 28.02
C GLY A 211 8.44 -0.81 27.93
N ASP A 212 8.20 -0.11 29.04
CA ASP A 212 7.66 1.27 29.06
C ASP A 212 8.54 2.31 29.80
N GLY A 213 9.76 1.95 30.20
CA GLY A 213 10.64 2.82 30.99
C GLY A 213 12.14 2.50 30.99
N TYR A 214 12.90 3.20 31.85
CA TYR A 214 14.36 3.09 31.96
C TYR A 214 14.82 2.22 33.14
N ASP A 215 13.93 1.47 33.79
CA ASP A 215 14.30 0.73 35.00
C ASP A 215 15.27 -0.44 34.74
N PHE A 216 15.37 -0.92 33.50
CA PHE A 216 16.43 -1.85 33.08
C PHE A 216 17.84 -1.30 33.39
N THR A 217 18.04 0.03 33.34
CA THR A 217 19.33 0.67 33.68
C THR A 217 19.72 0.53 35.15
N LYS A 218 18.75 0.24 36.02
CA LYS A 218 18.94 0.01 37.46
C LYS A 218 18.87 -1.48 37.82
N GLY A 219 18.85 -2.37 36.83
CA GLY A 219 18.71 -3.81 37.01
C GLY A 219 17.27 -4.32 36.98
N GLY A 220 16.26 -3.47 36.69
CA GLY A 220 14.86 -3.86 36.54
C GLY A 220 14.59 -4.63 35.25
N TYR A 221 15.27 -5.75 35.05
CA TYR A 221 15.10 -6.68 33.93
C TYR A 221 15.36 -8.12 34.40
N LEU A 222 14.99 -9.09 33.57
CA LEU A 222 15.31 -10.51 33.71
C LEU A 222 16.02 -10.97 32.43
N LEU A 223 17.26 -11.43 32.56
CA LEU A 223 17.99 -12.05 31.46
C LEU A 223 18.17 -13.54 31.77
N THR A 224 17.55 -14.41 30.99
CA THR A 224 17.56 -15.86 31.19
C THR A 224 18.38 -16.56 30.12
N TYR A 225 19.37 -17.35 30.55
CA TYR A 225 20.15 -18.22 29.67
C TYR A 225 19.57 -19.63 29.75
N TYR A 226 19.07 -20.13 28.63
CA TYR A 226 18.59 -21.52 28.50
C TYR A 226 19.68 -22.38 27.87
N ALA A 227 19.78 -23.61 28.34
CA ALA A 227 20.63 -24.64 27.77
C ALA A 227 19.84 -25.94 27.57
N ALA A 228 20.08 -26.60 26.45
CA ALA A 228 19.59 -27.93 26.15
C ALA A 228 20.77 -28.87 25.91
N GLU A 229 20.73 -30.07 26.48
CA GLU A 229 21.74 -31.10 26.26
C GLU A 229 21.07 -32.48 26.13
N CYS A 230 21.41 -33.19 25.06
CA CYS A 230 21.00 -34.56 24.82
C CYS A 230 22.08 -35.51 25.30
N VAL A 231 21.77 -36.29 26.34
CA VAL A 231 22.64 -37.36 26.83
C VAL A 231 21.93 -38.69 26.61
N SER A 232 22.57 -39.56 25.82
CA SER A 232 21.99 -40.81 25.35
C SER A 232 20.71 -40.61 24.53
N SER A 233 19.55 -40.62 25.18
CA SER A 233 18.24 -40.42 24.57
C SER A 233 17.34 -39.50 25.40
N THR A 234 17.91 -38.72 26.32
CA THR A 234 17.16 -37.75 27.13
C THR A 234 17.72 -36.35 26.87
N ILE A 235 16.86 -35.47 26.38
CA ILE A 235 17.14 -34.05 26.24
C ILE A 235 16.73 -33.38 27.54
N THR A 236 17.67 -32.69 28.17
CA THR A 236 17.41 -31.87 29.35
C THR A 236 17.44 -30.41 28.94
N VAL A 237 16.35 -29.68 29.18
CA VAL A 237 16.27 -28.22 29.01
C VAL A 237 16.23 -27.57 30.38
N SER A 238 17.09 -26.58 30.60
CA SER A 238 17.23 -25.94 31.92
C SER A 238 17.71 -24.49 31.79
N VAL A 239 17.57 -23.72 32.87
CA VAL A 239 18.16 -22.39 33.00
C VAL A 239 19.59 -22.54 33.52
N SER A 240 20.57 -22.14 32.71
CA SER A 240 21.99 -22.20 33.08
C SER A 240 22.44 -20.98 33.89
N LYS A 241 21.83 -19.82 33.64
CA LYS A 241 22.16 -18.55 34.29
C LYS A 241 20.96 -17.60 34.27
N THR A 242 20.88 -16.73 35.27
CA THR A 242 19.94 -15.60 35.30
C THR A 242 20.65 -14.33 35.76
N GLU A 243 20.30 -13.20 35.16
CA GLU A 243 20.77 -11.86 35.56
C GLU A 243 19.61 -10.87 35.68
N GLY A 244 19.85 -9.77 36.39
CA GLY A 244 18.86 -8.74 36.68
C GLY A 244 18.11 -8.99 38.00
N LEU A 245 17.26 -8.03 38.39
CA LEU A 245 16.53 -8.00 39.66
C LEU A 245 15.04 -8.34 39.49
N TRP A 246 14.56 -8.43 38.25
CA TRP A 246 13.18 -8.75 37.95
C TRP A 246 12.87 -10.20 38.33
N GLN A 247 11.72 -10.40 38.99
CA GLN A 247 11.29 -11.72 39.44
C GLN A 247 10.72 -12.56 38.29
N ARG A 248 11.30 -13.75 38.06
CA ARG A 248 10.81 -14.70 37.05
C ARG A 248 9.31 -14.98 37.26
N PRO A 249 8.46 -14.78 36.25
CA PRO A 249 7.05 -15.11 36.36
C PRO A 249 6.84 -16.62 36.42
N LYS A 250 5.80 -17.06 37.13
CA LYS A 250 5.44 -18.47 37.19
C LYS A 250 4.47 -18.80 36.06
N ARG A 251 5.02 -19.21 34.92
CA ARG A 251 4.27 -19.53 33.68
C ARG A 251 4.58 -20.94 33.19
N ARG A 252 3.72 -21.45 32.30
CA ARG A 252 3.99 -22.73 31.64
C ARG A 252 5.06 -22.54 30.57
N LEU A 253 5.86 -23.58 30.37
CA LEU A 253 6.91 -23.64 29.38
C LEU A 253 6.56 -24.74 28.36
N HIS A 254 6.51 -24.40 27.08
CA HIS A 254 6.35 -25.34 25.96
C HIS A 254 7.68 -25.48 25.23
N VAL A 255 8.34 -26.63 25.34
CA VAL A 255 9.59 -26.90 24.64
C VAL A 255 9.29 -27.65 23.36
N LEU A 256 9.75 -27.12 22.23
CA LEU A 256 9.60 -27.67 20.88
C LEU A 256 11.00 -28.01 20.35
N ILE A 257 11.34 -29.29 20.26
CA ILE A 257 12.62 -29.77 19.74
C ILE A 257 12.47 -30.08 18.26
N LEU A 258 13.23 -29.41 17.40
CA LEU A 258 13.26 -29.66 15.96
C LEU A 258 13.99 -30.98 15.66
N LEU A 259 13.32 -31.87 14.93
CA LEU A 259 13.86 -33.17 14.48
C LEU A 259 14.31 -33.15 13.01
N GLY A 260 13.98 -32.08 12.28
CA GLY A 260 14.25 -31.90 10.85
C GLY A 260 13.00 -32.10 9.98
N GLY A 261 13.04 -31.57 8.74
CA GLY A 261 11.90 -31.63 7.82
C GLY A 261 10.63 -30.93 8.32
N GLY A 262 10.74 -30.01 9.28
CA GLY A 262 9.61 -29.35 9.96
C GLY A 262 9.07 -30.10 11.18
N ALA A 263 9.47 -31.36 11.38
CA ALA A 263 8.96 -32.16 12.49
C ALA A 263 9.48 -31.67 13.83
N THR A 264 8.61 -31.69 14.83
CA THR A 264 8.91 -31.29 16.21
C THR A 264 8.52 -32.37 17.20
N LEU A 265 9.27 -32.45 18.29
CA LEU A 265 8.93 -33.17 19.51
C LEU A 265 8.64 -32.15 20.59
N ASP A 266 7.50 -32.26 21.26
CA ASP A 266 7.07 -31.25 22.22
C ASP A 266 6.89 -31.78 23.64
N ALA A 267 7.09 -30.89 24.62
CA ALA A 267 6.89 -31.17 26.03
C ALA A 267 6.48 -29.91 26.79
N TRP A 268 5.71 -30.10 27.86
CA TRP A 268 5.25 -29.01 28.73
C TRP A 268 5.87 -29.09 30.12
N GLY A 269 6.21 -27.93 30.67
CA GLY A 269 6.76 -27.77 32.01
C GLY A 269 6.45 -26.40 32.61
N THR A 270 7.28 -25.96 33.55
CA THR A 270 7.22 -24.63 34.18
C THR A 270 8.51 -23.87 33.87
N ASP A 271 8.40 -22.58 33.55
CA ASP A 271 9.58 -21.75 33.31
C ASP A 271 10.46 -21.66 34.57
N GLY A 272 11.77 -21.92 34.41
CA GLY A 272 12.75 -22.00 35.50
C GLY A 272 13.04 -23.40 36.02
N ASP A 273 12.13 -24.37 35.80
CA ASP A 273 12.34 -25.76 36.19
C ASP A 273 13.15 -26.51 35.13
N VAL A 274 13.75 -27.65 35.53
CA VAL A 274 14.41 -28.57 34.60
C VAL A 274 13.35 -29.43 33.91
N LEU A 275 13.31 -29.40 32.58
CA LEU A 275 12.44 -30.23 31.77
C LEU A 275 13.23 -31.34 31.07
N GLN A 276 12.73 -32.57 31.12
CA GLN A 276 13.33 -33.71 30.42
C GLN A 276 12.38 -34.23 29.35
N VAL A 277 12.93 -34.46 28.16
CA VAL A 277 12.22 -34.98 27.00
C VAL A 277 12.96 -36.19 26.47
N THR A 278 12.27 -37.32 26.35
CA THR A 278 12.87 -38.55 25.81
C THR A 278 12.87 -38.49 24.29
N MET A 279 14.04 -38.65 23.67
CA MET A 279 14.16 -38.78 22.22
C MET A 279 13.52 -40.07 21.72
N PRO A 280 12.61 -40.00 20.73
CA PRO A 280 12.07 -41.18 20.08
C PRO A 280 13.14 -41.99 19.36
N SER A 281 12.83 -43.24 19.03
CA SER A 281 13.68 -44.07 18.19
C SER A 281 13.85 -43.47 16.79
N GLU A 282 14.95 -43.79 16.10
CA GLU A 282 15.20 -43.29 14.73
C GLU A 282 14.04 -43.59 13.76
N LYS A 283 13.36 -44.73 13.95
CA LYS A 283 12.20 -45.12 13.14
C LYS A 283 11.00 -44.20 13.39
N GLU A 284 10.75 -43.84 14.65
CA GLU A 284 9.68 -42.90 15.02
C GLU A 284 10.00 -41.49 14.51
N VAL A 285 11.25 -41.04 14.66
CA VAL A 285 11.70 -39.75 14.11
C VAL A 285 11.50 -39.72 12.60
N SER A 286 11.93 -40.76 11.87
CA SER A 286 11.74 -40.85 10.42
C SER A 286 10.25 -40.80 10.02
N GLY A 287 9.38 -41.44 10.81
CA GLY A 287 7.93 -41.36 10.64
C GLY A 287 7.38 -39.93 10.84
N LEU A 288 7.79 -39.25 11.90
CA LEU A 288 7.40 -37.86 12.19
C LEU A 288 7.87 -36.89 11.10
N VAL A 289 9.12 -37.03 10.65
CA VAL A 289 9.68 -36.23 9.55
C VAL A 289 8.91 -36.44 8.26
N SER A 290 8.54 -37.69 7.95
CA SER A 290 7.77 -38.01 6.75
C SER A 290 6.37 -37.39 6.80
N ALA A 291 5.66 -37.57 7.92
CA ALA A 291 4.34 -36.99 8.15
C ALA A 291 4.37 -35.44 8.09
N SER A 292 5.38 -34.81 8.68
CA SER A 292 5.53 -33.35 8.65
C SER A 292 5.78 -32.84 7.23
N LYS A 293 6.55 -33.57 6.40
CA LYS A 293 6.77 -33.21 4.99
C LYS A 293 5.51 -33.36 4.15
N GLU A 294 4.70 -34.38 4.43
CA GLU A 294 3.40 -34.56 3.77
C GLU A 294 2.44 -33.43 4.15
N HIS A 295 2.32 -33.11 5.45
CA HIS A 295 1.53 -31.98 5.93
C HIS A 295 1.94 -30.65 5.30
N TYR A 296 3.25 -30.38 5.22
CA TYR A 296 3.79 -29.20 4.53
C TYR A 296 3.37 -29.14 3.05
N LYS A 297 3.42 -30.28 2.34
CA LYS A 297 2.98 -30.35 0.93
C LYS A 297 1.48 -30.08 0.80
N ASP A 298 0.67 -30.63 1.69
CA ASP A 298 -0.78 -30.42 1.70
C ASP A 298 -1.14 -28.96 1.99
N GLN A 299 -0.44 -28.31 2.93
CA GLN A 299 -0.59 -26.86 3.17
C GLN A 299 -0.18 -26.04 1.96
N MET A 300 0.98 -26.31 1.36
CA MET A 300 1.42 -25.63 0.13
C MET A 300 0.43 -25.77 -1.03
N ALA A 301 -0.22 -26.94 -1.16
CA ALA A 301 -1.18 -27.22 -2.20
C ALA A 301 -2.56 -26.58 -1.95
N SER A 302 -2.98 -26.48 -0.69
CA SER A 302 -4.28 -25.92 -0.29
C SER A 302 -4.26 -24.40 -0.04
N ALA A 303 -3.07 -23.81 0.12
CA ALA A 303 -2.90 -22.37 0.28
C ALA A 303 -3.48 -21.59 -0.91
N LYS A 304 -4.42 -20.68 -0.61
CA LYS A 304 -4.99 -19.76 -1.61
C LYS A 304 -3.91 -18.76 -2.04
N ARG A 305 -3.44 -18.88 -3.28
CA ARG A 305 -2.44 -17.95 -3.82
C ARG A 305 -3.06 -16.57 -4.00
N ILE A 306 -2.27 -15.54 -3.69
CA ILE A 306 -2.62 -14.17 -4.09
C ILE A 306 -2.66 -14.17 -5.63
N PRO A 307 -3.78 -13.80 -6.25
CA PRO A 307 -3.91 -13.90 -7.69
C PRO A 307 -2.89 -13.00 -8.38
N ASP A 308 -2.30 -13.48 -9.48
CA ASP A 308 -1.41 -12.72 -10.36
C ASP A 308 -2.23 -11.71 -11.17
N VAL A 309 -2.83 -10.76 -10.47
CA VAL A 309 -3.50 -9.63 -11.08
C VAL A 309 -2.52 -8.47 -11.07
N GLU A 310 -1.96 -8.18 -12.25
CA GLU A 310 -1.26 -6.91 -12.48
C GLU A 310 -2.23 -5.71 -12.42
N ASN A 311 -3.54 -5.93 -12.29
CA ASN A 311 -4.56 -4.92 -12.01
C ASN A 311 -5.64 -5.50 -11.09
N VAL A 312 -5.89 -4.87 -9.94
CA VAL A 312 -7.03 -5.25 -9.08
C VAL A 312 -8.32 -5.08 -9.87
N SER A 313 -9.10 -6.15 -9.99
CA SER A 313 -10.36 -6.21 -10.72
C SER A 313 -11.49 -5.58 -9.92
N GLY A 314 -11.91 -4.38 -10.32
CA GLY A 314 -13.22 -3.82 -10.02
C GLY A 314 -14.14 -3.97 -11.24
N HIS A 315 -15.03 -4.95 -11.20
CA HIS A 315 -16.23 -5.20 -12.02
C HIS A 315 -16.24 -5.08 -13.56
N LYS A 316 -17.00 -6.01 -14.16
CA LYS A 316 -17.26 -6.19 -15.60
C LYS A 316 -17.67 -4.89 -16.31
N GLY A 317 -16.72 -4.24 -16.94
CA GLY A 317 -16.88 -3.32 -18.06
C GLY A 317 -15.88 -3.71 -19.14
N THR A 318 -16.32 -3.74 -20.39
CA THR A 318 -15.58 -4.15 -21.58
C THR A 318 -14.14 -3.60 -21.58
N GLU A 319 -13.13 -4.48 -21.60
CA GLU A 319 -11.71 -4.12 -21.74
C GLU A 319 -11.50 -3.38 -23.08
N LEU A 320 -11.58 -2.05 -23.05
CA LEU A 320 -10.97 -1.21 -24.06
C LEU A 320 -9.48 -1.12 -23.71
N SER A 321 -8.61 -1.39 -24.68
CA SER A 321 -7.17 -1.13 -24.56
C SER A 321 -6.97 0.25 -23.92
N LYS A 322 -6.02 0.41 -22.98
CA LYS A 322 -5.67 1.69 -22.31
C LYS A 322 -5.12 2.73 -23.31
N SER A 323 -5.94 3.12 -24.27
CA SER A 323 -5.70 4.08 -25.35
C SER A 323 -6.70 5.23 -25.17
N PRO A 324 -6.27 6.50 -25.22
CA PRO A 324 -7.19 7.61 -24.98
C PRO A 324 -8.34 7.58 -25.97
N ILE A 325 -9.56 7.83 -25.48
CA ILE A 325 -10.73 7.98 -26.34
C ILE A 325 -10.63 9.34 -27.03
N GLU A 326 -10.70 9.34 -28.35
CA GLU A 326 -10.65 10.56 -29.16
C GLU A 326 -12.07 10.88 -29.65
N LEU A 327 -12.67 11.95 -29.15
CA LEU A 327 -13.96 12.47 -29.60
C LEU A 327 -13.74 13.55 -30.67
N LYS A 328 -14.51 13.49 -31.76
CA LYS A 328 -14.35 14.35 -32.95
C LYS A 328 -15.69 14.84 -33.49
N GLY A 329 -16.11 16.02 -33.04
CA GLY A 329 -17.30 16.68 -33.54
C GLY A 329 -17.03 18.12 -33.94
N GLY A 330 -17.63 18.58 -35.04
CA GLY A 330 -17.52 19.97 -35.49
C GLY A 330 -16.08 20.47 -35.62
N ALA A 331 -15.74 21.52 -34.89
CA ALA A 331 -14.44 22.15 -34.82
C ALA A 331 -13.57 21.65 -33.65
N TRP A 332 -13.97 20.60 -32.94
CA TRP A 332 -13.29 20.12 -31.74
C TRP A 332 -12.75 18.70 -31.87
N ILE A 333 -11.56 18.50 -31.32
CA ILE A 333 -11.00 17.17 -31.05
C ILE A 333 -10.62 17.12 -29.58
N LEU A 334 -11.23 16.20 -28.84
CA LEU A 334 -10.98 15.98 -27.42
C LEU A 334 -10.30 14.63 -27.23
N LYS A 335 -9.29 14.57 -26.34
CA LYS A 335 -8.70 13.29 -25.91
C LYS A 335 -9.02 13.05 -24.45
N VAL A 336 -9.80 12.01 -24.20
CA VAL A 336 -10.32 11.64 -22.88
C VAL A 336 -9.67 10.36 -22.40
N VAL A 337 -9.34 10.31 -21.12
CA VAL A 337 -8.67 9.19 -20.48
C VAL A 337 -9.57 8.65 -19.37
N PRO A 338 -10.43 7.65 -19.67
CA PRO A 338 -11.36 7.09 -18.69
C PRO A 338 -10.65 6.59 -17.43
N TRP A 339 -9.50 5.93 -17.58
CA TRP A 339 -8.78 5.28 -16.48
C TRP A 339 -7.98 6.20 -15.54
N VAL A 340 -8.10 7.52 -15.72
CA VAL A 340 -7.53 8.52 -14.79
C VAL A 340 -8.54 9.66 -14.62
N GLY A 341 -9.55 9.46 -13.79
CA GLY A 341 -10.56 10.47 -13.46
C GLY A 341 -11.46 10.90 -14.61
N GLY A 342 -11.52 10.11 -15.69
CA GLY A 342 -12.16 10.53 -16.95
C GLY A 342 -11.52 11.75 -17.61
N ARG A 343 -10.26 12.05 -17.29
CA ARG A 343 -9.58 13.32 -17.59
C ARG A 343 -9.54 13.66 -19.08
N ILE A 344 -9.73 14.92 -19.43
CA ILE A 344 -9.45 15.41 -20.78
C ILE A 344 -8.01 15.92 -20.82
N ILE A 345 -7.16 15.27 -21.62
CA ILE A 345 -5.72 15.59 -21.74
C ILE A 345 -5.41 16.46 -22.96
N SER A 346 -6.39 16.65 -23.85
CA SER A 346 -6.24 17.51 -25.00
C SER A 346 -7.57 18.13 -25.41
N MET A 347 -7.58 19.45 -25.64
CA MET A 347 -8.67 20.18 -26.27
C MET A 347 -8.11 20.95 -27.47
N VAL A 348 -8.43 20.49 -28.68
CA VAL A 348 -7.96 21.10 -29.94
C VAL A 348 -9.14 21.70 -30.67
N HIS A 349 -9.05 22.99 -30.97
CA HIS A 349 -9.98 23.67 -31.86
C HIS A 349 -9.40 23.66 -33.28
N VAL A 350 -9.93 22.77 -34.12
CA VAL A 350 -9.46 22.47 -35.48
C VAL A 350 -9.54 23.69 -36.39
N SER A 351 -10.65 24.44 -36.32
CA SER A 351 -10.90 25.59 -37.21
C SER A 351 -9.90 26.73 -37.01
N SER A 352 -9.37 26.92 -35.80
CA SER A 352 -8.33 27.91 -35.53
C SER A 352 -6.91 27.33 -35.49
N GLY A 353 -6.77 26.00 -35.52
CA GLY A 353 -5.49 25.31 -35.34
C GLY A 353 -4.89 25.46 -33.93
N THR A 354 -5.72 25.79 -32.94
CA THR A 354 -5.26 26.11 -31.58
C THR A 354 -5.50 24.94 -30.64
N GLN A 355 -4.49 24.58 -29.86
CA GLN A 355 -4.60 23.61 -28.77
C GLN A 355 -4.66 24.37 -27.44
N TRP A 356 -5.86 24.52 -26.89
CA TRP A 356 -6.09 25.28 -25.65
C TRP A 356 -5.71 24.53 -24.39
N LEU A 357 -5.78 23.20 -24.45
CA LEU A 357 -5.40 22.31 -23.36
C LEU A 357 -4.54 21.20 -23.93
N HIS A 358 -3.34 21.02 -23.36
CA HIS A 358 -2.47 19.89 -23.64
C HIS A 358 -1.80 19.45 -22.35
N SER A 359 -1.97 18.19 -22.01
CA SER A 359 -1.39 17.62 -20.82
C SER A 359 -0.92 16.19 -21.04
N ARG A 360 -0.07 15.71 -20.13
CA ARG A 360 0.27 14.29 -20.08
C ARG A 360 -0.78 13.59 -19.22
N VAL A 361 -0.98 12.29 -19.45
CA VAL A 361 -1.91 11.47 -18.66
C VAL A 361 -1.71 11.65 -17.14
N GLU A 362 -0.46 11.83 -16.72
CA GLU A 362 -0.05 11.90 -15.31
C GLU A 362 -0.10 13.31 -14.68
N ILE A 363 -0.18 14.39 -15.49
CA ILE A 363 0.02 15.77 -15.02
C ILE A 363 -0.92 16.72 -15.76
N ASN A 364 -1.73 17.46 -15.00
CA ASN A 364 -2.67 18.50 -15.46
C ASN A 364 -3.72 17.98 -16.45
N GLY A 365 -4.61 18.87 -16.86
CA GLY A 365 -5.64 18.64 -17.87
C GLY A 365 -6.96 19.22 -17.43
N TYR A 366 -8.05 18.65 -17.92
CA TYR A 366 -9.38 18.86 -17.38
C TYR A 366 -9.64 17.78 -16.33
N GLU A 367 -9.61 18.17 -15.07
CA GLU A 367 -9.81 17.30 -13.91
C GLU A 367 -11.10 17.71 -13.19
N GLU A 368 -11.75 16.77 -12.52
CA GLU A 368 -12.85 17.10 -11.61
C GLU A 368 -12.70 16.33 -10.29
N TYR A 369 -13.19 16.91 -9.21
CA TYR A 369 -13.10 16.37 -7.87
C TYR A 369 -14.44 16.41 -7.15
N SER A 370 -14.60 15.60 -6.11
CA SER A 370 -15.78 15.51 -5.23
C SER A 370 -15.58 16.17 -3.87
N GLY A 371 -14.51 16.94 -3.68
CA GLY A 371 -14.23 17.67 -2.46
C GLY A 371 -13.54 19.01 -2.70
N THR A 372 -13.41 19.77 -1.62
CA THR A 372 -12.76 21.09 -1.64
C THR A 372 -11.24 21.00 -1.70
N GLU A 373 -10.67 19.86 -1.31
CA GLU A 373 -9.23 19.61 -1.39
C GLU A 373 -8.78 19.24 -2.82
N TYR A 374 -7.56 19.67 -3.17
CA TYR A 374 -6.90 19.26 -4.42
C TYR A 374 -6.69 17.74 -4.44
N ARG A 375 -7.05 17.10 -5.57
CA ARG A 375 -7.04 15.63 -5.75
C ARG A 375 -7.93 14.83 -4.80
N SER A 376 -9.03 15.42 -4.34
CA SER A 376 -10.12 14.63 -3.74
C SER A 376 -10.76 13.67 -4.76
N ALA A 377 -11.48 12.66 -4.28
CA ALA A 377 -12.03 11.58 -5.11
C ALA A 377 -12.82 12.12 -6.32
N GLY A 378 -12.67 11.51 -7.48
CA GLY A 378 -13.19 11.95 -8.79
C GLY A 378 -12.09 12.20 -9.82
N CYS A 379 -10.85 12.51 -9.40
CA CYS A 379 -9.76 12.92 -10.29
C CYS A 379 -8.83 11.78 -10.73
N THR A 380 -8.80 10.66 -10.01
CA THR A 380 -7.81 9.58 -10.23
C THR A 380 -8.45 8.21 -10.42
N GLU A 381 -9.73 8.10 -10.11
CA GLU A 381 -10.54 6.89 -10.20
C GLU A 381 -10.69 6.44 -11.65
N ASP A 382 -10.86 5.15 -11.86
CA ASP A 382 -11.14 4.60 -13.18
C ASP A 382 -12.62 4.85 -13.51
N TYR A 383 -12.88 5.58 -14.59
CA TYR A 383 -14.25 5.83 -15.05
C TYR A 383 -14.62 4.76 -16.07
N SER A 384 -15.73 4.07 -15.81
CA SER A 384 -16.35 3.19 -16.79
C SER A 384 -17.03 4.03 -17.88
N VAL A 385 -16.84 3.65 -19.14
CA VAL A 385 -17.64 4.20 -20.25
C VAL A 385 -19.01 3.54 -20.18
N ILE A 386 -20.05 4.30 -19.83
CA ILE A 386 -21.43 3.80 -19.74
C ILE A 386 -22.06 3.73 -21.12
N GLU A 387 -21.93 4.81 -21.86
CA GLU A 387 -22.54 4.99 -23.18
C GLU A 387 -21.52 5.67 -24.08
N TRP A 388 -21.41 5.16 -25.30
CA TRP A 388 -20.61 5.75 -26.35
C TRP A 388 -21.34 5.57 -27.67
N ASP A 389 -22.03 6.63 -28.09
CA ASP A 389 -22.86 6.60 -29.28
C ASP A 389 -22.03 6.83 -30.54
N PHE A 390 -21.80 5.75 -31.30
CA PHE A 390 -21.20 5.80 -32.63
C PHE A 390 -22.29 5.74 -33.71
N GLU A 391 -22.42 6.84 -34.46
CA GLU A 391 -22.98 6.89 -35.83
C GLU A 391 -24.17 5.97 -36.14
N HIS A 392 -25.18 5.90 -35.28
CA HIS A 392 -26.48 5.33 -35.67
C HIS A 392 -27.57 6.38 -35.48
N ALA A 393 -27.83 7.08 -36.59
CA ALA A 393 -28.94 8.02 -36.77
C ALA A 393 -28.91 9.29 -35.90
N GLY A 394 -28.11 10.27 -36.33
CA GLY A 394 -28.65 11.62 -36.43
C GLY A 394 -27.96 12.76 -35.67
N GLU A 395 -27.77 12.72 -34.35
CA GLU A 395 -27.85 14.02 -33.63
C GLU A 395 -26.63 14.47 -32.79
N GLU A 396 -25.76 13.61 -32.24
CA GLU A 396 -24.67 14.07 -31.35
C GLU A 396 -23.52 13.05 -31.24
N GLU A 397 -22.27 13.48 -31.02
CA GLU A 397 -21.21 12.59 -30.52
C GLU A 397 -21.05 12.82 -29.02
N SER A 398 -21.38 11.81 -28.22
CA SER A 398 -21.39 11.87 -26.76
C SER A 398 -20.57 10.75 -26.14
N LEU A 399 -20.01 11.02 -24.96
CA LEU A 399 -19.29 10.08 -24.12
C LEU A 399 -19.77 10.23 -22.68
N GLU A 400 -20.44 9.20 -22.17
CA GLU A 400 -20.83 9.13 -20.76
C GLU A 400 -19.85 8.27 -19.97
N LEU A 401 -19.26 8.87 -18.94
CA LEU A 401 -18.28 8.28 -18.05
C LEU A 401 -18.81 8.25 -16.63
N GLU A 402 -18.47 7.20 -15.88
CA GLU A 402 -18.87 7.03 -14.49
C GLU A 402 -17.75 6.47 -13.63
N GLY A 403 -17.35 7.22 -12.60
CA GLY A 403 -16.35 6.82 -11.61
C GLY A 403 -16.96 6.65 -10.22
N ASP A 404 -16.68 5.53 -9.55
CA ASP A 404 -17.02 5.36 -8.13
C ASP A 404 -16.06 6.19 -7.27
N ILE A 405 -16.59 7.19 -6.57
CA ILE A 405 -15.84 8.12 -5.73
C ILE A 405 -15.96 7.80 -4.23
N GLY A 406 -16.37 6.57 -3.92
CA GLY A 406 -16.45 6.01 -2.57
C GLY A 406 -17.65 6.48 -1.76
N GLY A 407 -17.97 5.72 -0.70
CA GLY A 407 -19.08 6.05 0.20
C GLY A 407 -20.47 5.88 -0.44
N GLY A 408 -20.57 5.09 -1.51
CA GLY A 408 -21.81 4.87 -2.26
C GLY A 408 -22.18 6.02 -3.19
N LEU A 409 -21.20 6.88 -3.52
CA LEU A 409 -21.31 8.01 -4.43
C LEU A 409 -20.61 7.72 -5.75
N VAL A 410 -21.11 8.36 -6.79
CA VAL A 410 -20.63 8.21 -8.15
C VAL A 410 -20.47 9.61 -8.76
N LEU A 411 -19.35 9.85 -9.44
CA LEU A 411 -19.17 11.02 -10.29
C LEU A 411 -19.42 10.59 -11.74
N ARG A 412 -20.45 11.18 -12.33
CA ARG A 412 -20.87 10.95 -13.71
C ARG A 412 -20.54 12.17 -14.55
N ARG A 413 -19.95 11.96 -15.73
CA ARG A 413 -19.57 13.00 -16.67
C ARG A 413 -20.07 12.64 -18.06
N CYS A 414 -20.87 13.52 -18.66
CA CYS A 414 -21.26 13.45 -20.06
C CYS A 414 -20.51 14.53 -20.83
N ILE A 415 -19.72 14.13 -21.82
CA ILE A 415 -19.05 15.04 -22.74
C ILE A 415 -19.77 14.92 -24.07
N SER A 416 -20.23 16.04 -24.64
CA SER A 416 -20.99 16.00 -25.87
C SER A 416 -20.62 17.12 -26.84
N ILE A 417 -20.60 16.78 -28.12
CA ILE A 417 -20.29 17.70 -29.21
C ILE A 417 -21.47 17.73 -30.18
N PRO A 418 -22.28 18.80 -30.18
CA PRO A 418 -23.42 18.95 -31.08
C PRO A 418 -22.98 18.97 -32.55
N LYS A 419 -23.71 18.28 -33.43
CA LYS A 419 -23.47 18.36 -34.89
C LYS A 419 -23.96 19.67 -35.52
N ASP A 420 -25.01 20.26 -34.96
CA ASP A 420 -25.68 21.45 -35.51
C ASP A 420 -25.00 22.77 -35.15
N ASP A 421 -24.27 22.83 -34.02
CA ASP A 421 -23.42 23.96 -33.63
C ASP A 421 -21.95 23.54 -33.54
N SER A 422 -21.32 23.49 -34.71
CA SER A 422 -19.96 22.97 -34.89
C SER A 422 -18.85 23.69 -34.09
N ASN A 423 -19.12 24.77 -33.35
CA ASN A 423 -18.09 25.49 -32.59
C ASN A 423 -18.11 25.24 -31.07
N ILE A 424 -19.07 24.46 -30.56
CA ILE A 424 -19.28 24.27 -29.11
C ILE A 424 -19.10 22.80 -28.72
N PHE A 425 -18.59 22.54 -27.52
CA PHE A 425 -18.77 21.27 -26.82
C PHE A 425 -19.21 21.52 -25.38
N SER A 426 -20.00 20.61 -24.83
CA SER A 426 -20.50 20.65 -23.45
C SER A 426 -19.90 19.55 -22.59
N ILE A 427 -19.73 19.86 -21.30
CA ILE A 427 -19.43 18.89 -20.25
C ILE A 427 -20.48 19.07 -19.16
N ASP A 428 -21.21 17.98 -18.89
CA ASP A 428 -22.20 17.89 -17.83
C ASP A 428 -21.76 16.87 -16.79
N SER A 429 -21.39 17.37 -15.62
CA SER A 429 -20.83 16.57 -14.55
C SER A 429 -21.73 16.58 -13.33
N SER A 430 -21.92 15.42 -12.70
CA SER A 430 -22.76 15.29 -11.52
C SER A 430 -22.24 14.29 -10.50
N ILE A 431 -22.46 14.58 -9.22
CA ILE A 431 -22.23 13.66 -8.11
C ILE A 431 -23.56 13.10 -7.65
N ILE A 432 -23.73 11.79 -7.80
CA ILE A 432 -24.99 11.07 -7.58
C ILE A 432 -24.81 10.04 -6.47
N ALA A 433 -25.83 9.90 -5.61
CA ALA A 433 -25.85 8.85 -4.59
C ALA A 433 -26.47 7.54 -5.14
N HIS A 434 -25.76 6.41 -5.08
CA HIS A 434 -26.26 5.11 -5.53
C HIS A 434 -26.66 4.17 -4.38
N LYS A 435 -25.77 3.97 -3.41
CA LYS A 435 -25.98 3.08 -2.25
C LYS A 435 -25.39 3.70 -0.98
N VAL A 436 -26.06 4.73 -0.45
CA VAL A 436 -25.68 5.30 0.84
C VAL A 436 -26.03 4.32 1.97
N GLY A 437 -25.12 4.10 2.92
CA GLY A 437 -25.23 3.06 3.95
C GLY A 437 -26.50 3.15 4.82
N ALA A 438 -27.00 2.00 5.27
CA ALA A 438 -28.14 1.91 6.17
C ALA A 438 -27.82 2.63 7.50
N GLY A 439 -28.57 3.69 7.82
CA GLY A 439 -28.36 4.55 9.00
C GLY A 439 -28.04 6.01 8.69
N SER A 440 -27.76 6.36 7.42
CA SER A 440 -27.42 7.73 6.96
C SER A 440 -28.62 8.66 6.73
N GLY A 441 -29.85 8.18 6.86
CA GLY A 441 -31.05 8.93 6.48
C GLY A 441 -31.18 9.21 4.97
N GLY A 442 -30.35 8.60 4.13
CA GLY A 442 -30.37 8.78 2.67
C GLY A 442 -29.47 9.90 2.13
N PHE A 443 -28.65 10.52 2.99
CA PHE A 443 -27.71 11.58 2.63
C PHE A 443 -26.26 11.10 2.73
N SER A 444 -25.42 11.54 1.80
CA SER A 444 -24.01 11.20 1.76
C SER A 444 -23.16 11.97 2.77
N ARG A 445 -21.85 11.71 2.78
CA ARG A 445 -20.83 12.65 3.28
C ARG A 445 -20.92 14.01 2.57
N LEU A 446 -20.34 15.05 3.17
CA LEU A 446 -20.12 16.32 2.48
C LEU A 446 -19.28 16.10 1.22
N VAL A 447 -19.74 16.68 0.11
CA VAL A 447 -19.06 16.66 -1.19
C VAL A 447 -19.19 18.01 -1.87
N CYS A 448 -18.24 18.30 -2.76
CA CYS A 448 -18.22 19.49 -3.60
C CYS A 448 -17.78 19.05 -5.00
N LEU A 449 -18.58 19.30 -6.04
CA LEU A 449 -18.15 19.10 -7.41
C LEU A 449 -17.25 20.26 -7.81
N ARG A 450 -15.97 19.99 -7.99
CA ARG A 450 -14.95 20.97 -8.37
C ARG A 450 -14.41 20.64 -9.76
N VAL A 451 -14.65 21.52 -10.72
CA VAL A 451 -14.15 21.44 -12.09
C VAL A 451 -12.84 22.22 -12.19
N HIS A 452 -11.78 21.57 -12.67
CA HIS A 452 -10.40 22.10 -12.66
C HIS A 452 -9.72 21.91 -14.02
N PRO A 453 -10.06 22.74 -15.01
CA PRO A 453 -9.34 22.80 -16.27
C PRO A 453 -8.04 23.60 -16.13
N THR A 454 -6.95 23.03 -16.64
CA THR A 454 -5.66 23.71 -16.80
C THR A 454 -5.43 24.01 -18.27
N PHE A 455 -5.49 25.27 -18.67
CA PHE A 455 -5.24 25.70 -20.04
C PHE A 455 -3.76 26.05 -20.25
N THR A 456 -3.24 25.71 -21.43
CA THR A 456 -1.88 26.00 -21.85
C THR A 456 -1.87 27.33 -22.62
N LEU A 457 -1.01 28.25 -22.21
CA LEU A 457 -0.92 29.59 -22.80
C LEU A 457 0.19 29.63 -23.85
N LEU A 458 -0.16 29.93 -25.10
CA LEU A 458 0.82 30.11 -26.16
C LEU A 458 1.59 31.42 -25.99
N HIS A 459 0.90 32.49 -25.58
CA HIS A 459 1.50 33.80 -25.31
C HIS A 459 1.16 34.26 -23.88
N PRO A 460 1.79 33.71 -22.83
CA PRO A 460 1.39 33.91 -21.44
C PRO A 460 1.29 35.38 -21.02
N THR A 461 2.17 36.25 -21.51
CA THR A 461 2.18 37.69 -21.20
C THR A 461 1.12 38.50 -21.93
N GLU A 462 0.52 37.94 -22.97
CA GLU A 462 -0.51 38.56 -23.81
C GLU A 462 -1.88 37.88 -23.64
N SER A 463 -1.99 37.02 -22.62
CA SER A 463 -3.22 36.37 -22.21
C SER A 463 -3.87 37.08 -21.02
N LEU A 464 -5.20 37.06 -20.97
CA LEU A 464 -5.97 37.55 -19.81
C LEU A 464 -7.32 36.84 -19.73
N VAL A 465 -7.97 36.94 -18.57
CA VAL A 465 -9.34 36.45 -18.36
C VAL A 465 -10.27 37.65 -18.22
N LEU A 466 -11.35 37.66 -19.00
CA LEU A 466 -12.40 38.69 -18.96
C LEU A 466 -13.74 38.08 -18.54
N PHE A 467 -14.49 38.79 -17.72
CA PHE A 467 -15.89 38.47 -17.45
C PHE A 467 -16.66 39.66 -16.87
N THR A 468 -17.99 39.56 -16.85
CA THR A 468 -18.84 40.49 -16.11
C THR A 468 -19.38 39.75 -14.88
N SER A 469 -19.13 40.31 -13.70
CA SER A 469 -19.65 39.78 -12.44
C SER A 469 -21.18 39.90 -12.38
N ILE A 470 -21.83 39.12 -11.51
CA ILE A 470 -23.29 39.18 -11.30
C ILE A 470 -23.77 40.60 -10.93
N ASN A 471 -22.98 41.36 -10.16
CA ASN A 471 -23.27 42.76 -9.85
C ASN A 471 -23.07 43.76 -11.02
N GLY A 472 -22.69 43.28 -12.21
CA GLY A 472 -22.45 44.10 -13.40
C GLY A 472 -21.02 44.67 -13.53
N THR A 473 -20.12 44.37 -12.59
CA THR A 473 -18.72 44.83 -12.65
C THR A 473 -17.96 44.07 -13.74
N LYS A 474 -17.24 44.79 -14.61
CA LYS A 474 -16.35 44.16 -15.60
C LYS A 474 -15.01 43.84 -14.93
N GLN A 475 -14.59 42.59 -15.03
CA GLN A 475 -13.33 42.09 -14.47
C GLN A 475 -12.33 41.83 -15.60
N GLU A 476 -11.10 42.28 -15.38
CA GLU A 476 -9.94 41.98 -16.22
C GLU A 476 -8.85 41.41 -15.33
N VAL A 477 -8.59 40.11 -15.46
CA VAL A 477 -7.64 39.39 -14.61
C VAL A 477 -6.44 39.00 -15.44
N ARG A 478 -5.27 39.49 -15.04
CA ARG A 478 -4.00 39.29 -15.74
C ARG A 478 -3.07 38.31 -15.01
N PRO A 479 -2.08 37.71 -15.69
CA PRO A 479 -1.13 36.78 -15.09
C PRO A 479 -0.47 37.24 -13.79
N GLU A 480 -0.26 38.54 -13.61
CA GLU A 480 0.37 39.08 -12.39
C GLU A 480 -0.54 39.01 -11.16
N SER A 481 -1.82 38.69 -11.34
CA SER A 481 -2.84 38.67 -10.28
C SER A 481 -2.77 37.42 -9.40
N GLY A 482 -1.97 36.41 -9.79
CA GLY A 482 -1.81 35.16 -9.04
C GLY A 482 -3.12 34.38 -8.90
N GLU A 483 -3.46 33.96 -7.69
CA GLU A 483 -4.68 33.23 -7.35
C GLU A 483 -5.79 34.19 -6.89
N GLN A 484 -6.98 34.07 -7.49
CA GLN A 484 -8.14 34.93 -7.21
C GLN A 484 -9.42 34.10 -7.08
N PHE A 485 -10.12 34.24 -5.95
CA PHE A 485 -11.43 33.63 -5.71
C PHE A 485 -12.56 34.62 -5.96
N TYR A 486 -13.64 34.13 -6.57
CA TYR A 486 -14.86 34.89 -6.81
C TYR A 486 -16.06 34.14 -6.24
N GLU A 487 -16.77 34.80 -5.31
CA GLU A 487 -17.93 34.27 -4.58
C GLU A 487 -19.06 35.31 -4.54
N GLY A 488 -20.29 34.87 -4.28
CA GLY A 488 -21.47 35.74 -4.25
C GLY A 488 -21.62 36.54 -5.55
N ASP A 489 -21.91 37.84 -5.43
CA ASP A 489 -22.19 38.71 -6.59
C ASP A 489 -20.93 39.10 -7.40
N LEU A 490 -19.74 38.69 -6.95
CA LEU A 490 -18.48 38.92 -7.66
C LEU A 490 -18.16 37.81 -8.68
N LYS A 491 -18.84 36.66 -8.59
CA LYS A 491 -18.72 35.57 -9.56
C LYS A 491 -19.03 36.03 -10.99
N PRO A 492 -18.44 35.39 -12.02
CA PRO A 492 -18.88 35.57 -13.39
C PRO A 492 -20.39 35.31 -13.53
N ASN A 493 -21.08 36.15 -14.29
CA ASN A 493 -22.50 36.02 -14.59
C ASN A 493 -22.74 34.96 -15.68
N GLY A 494 -22.31 33.72 -15.41
CA GLY A 494 -22.52 32.56 -16.27
C GLY A 494 -21.59 32.48 -17.47
N GLU A 495 -20.64 33.40 -17.61
CA GLU A 495 -19.66 33.41 -18.71
C GLU A 495 -18.34 34.06 -18.26
N TRP A 496 -17.23 33.44 -18.62
CA TRP A 496 -15.90 34.06 -18.65
C TRP A 496 -15.14 33.64 -19.90
N MET A 497 -14.13 34.42 -20.30
CA MET A 497 -13.34 34.15 -21.49
C MET A 497 -11.85 34.26 -21.21
N LEU A 498 -11.09 33.26 -21.65
CA LEU A 498 -9.64 33.28 -21.73
C LEU A 498 -9.23 33.85 -23.09
N VAL A 499 -8.63 35.03 -23.09
CA VAL A 499 -8.22 35.76 -24.31
C VAL A 499 -6.72 35.53 -24.56
N ASP A 500 -6.35 35.27 -25.81
CA ASP A 500 -4.97 35.40 -26.32
C ASP A 500 -4.95 36.52 -27.36
N LYS A 501 -4.36 37.67 -26.99
CA LYS A 501 -4.33 38.86 -27.85
C LYS A 501 -3.48 38.68 -29.11
N CYS A 502 -2.43 37.88 -29.05
CA CYS A 502 -1.56 37.61 -30.19
C CYS A 502 -2.28 36.76 -31.25
N LEU A 503 -3.12 35.82 -30.81
CA LEU A 503 -3.94 35.01 -31.70
C LEU A 503 -5.21 35.74 -32.18
N GLY A 504 -5.66 36.78 -31.46
CA GLY A 504 -6.95 37.42 -31.72
C GLY A 504 -8.13 36.46 -31.47
N LEU A 505 -7.97 35.56 -30.50
CA LEU A 505 -8.94 34.53 -30.16
C LEU A 505 -9.24 34.53 -28.66
N CYS A 506 -10.44 34.09 -28.30
CA CYS A 506 -10.77 33.77 -26.92
C CYS A 506 -11.50 32.43 -26.81
N LEU A 507 -11.17 31.69 -25.75
CA LEU A 507 -11.90 30.50 -25.31
C LEU A 507 -12.94 30.95 -24.29
N VAL A 508 -14.20 30.92 -24.68
CA VAL A 508 -15.34 31.27 -23.83
C VAL A 508 -15.84 30.02 -23.12
N ASN A 509 -16.05 30.12 -21.81
CA ASN A 509 -16.71 29.07 -21.03
C ASN A 509 -18.00 29.62 -20.41
N ARG A 510 -19.13 28.97 -20.69
CA ARG A 510 -20.45 29.31 -20.13
C ARG A 510 -20.96 28.23 -19.21
N PHE A 511 -21.63 28.61 -18.13
CA PHE A 511 -22.13 27.70 -17.11
C PHE A 511 -23.39 28.27 -16.43
N ASP A 512 -24.19 27.40 -15.82
CA ASP A 512 -25.32 27.85 -15.00
C ASP A 512 -24.81 28.47 -13.69
N VAL A 513 -25.18 29.74 -13.45
CA VAL A 513 -24.79 30.49 -12.26
C VAL A 513 -25.32 29.86 -10.97
N ASN A 514 -26.43 29.12 -11.04
CA ASN A 514 -27.05 28.46 -9.89
C ASN A 514 -26.30 27.21 -9.45
N ASP A 515 -25.62 26.54 -10.40
CA ASP A 515 -24.85 25.32 -10.15
C ASP A 515 -23.44 25.61 -9.59
N VAL A 516 -22.94 26.84 -9.79
CA VAL A 516 -21.60 27.26 -9.40
C VAL A 516 -21.65 28.17 -8.17
N HIS A 517 -21.17 27.70 -7.03
CA HIS A 517 -21.08 28.44 -5.78
C HIS A 517 -19.85 29.37 -5.71
N LYS A 518 -18.72 28.95 -6.31
CA LYS A 518 -17.45 29.70 -6.31
C LYS A 518 -16.68 29.48 -7.62
N CYS A 519 -15.94 30.50 -8.05
CA CYS A 519 -14.99 30.41 -9.16
C CYS A 519 -13.56 30.72 -8.68
N LEU A 520 -12.56 30.09 -9.30
CA LEU A 520 -11.14 30.39 -9.08
C LEU A 520 -10.44 30.68 -10.40
N ILE A 521 -9.59 31.70 -10.39
CA ILE A 521 -8.60 31.94 -11.44
C ILE A 521 -7.22 31.82 -10.80
N HIS A 522 -6.39 30.91 -11.30
CA HIS A 522 -5.01 30.75 -10.83
C HIS A 522 -4.07 30.77 -12.04
N TRP A 523 -3.13 31.73 -12.05
CA TRP A 523 -2.11 31.84 -13.08
C TRP A 523 -0.83 31.11 -12.70
N GLY A 524 -0.42 30.14 -13.52
CA GLY A 524 0.83 29.39 -13.39
C GLY A 524 1.91 29.88 -14.37
N THR A 525 3.05 29.20 -14.40
CA THR A 525 4.11 29.50 -15.38
C THR A 525 3.71 28.94 -16.75
N GLY A 526 3.05 29.76 -17.58
CA GLY A 526 2.59 29.36 -18.92
C GLY A 526 1.26 28.62 -18.95
N THR A 527 0.51 28.63 -17.84
CA THR A 527 -0.80 27.99 -17.72
C THR A 527 -1.78 28.88 -16.96
N VAL A 528 -3.08 28.62 -17.11
CA VAL A 528 -4.12 29.22 -16.28
C VAL A 528 -5.17 28.18 -15.91
N ASN A 529 -5.57 28.17 -14.65
CA ASN A 529 -6.65 27.35 -14.13
C ASN A 529 -7.91 28.19 -13.96
N LEU A 530 -9.03 27.71 -14.50
CA LEU A 530 -10.33 28.38 -14.46
C LEU A 530 -11.35 27.44 -13.81
N GLU A 531 -11.43 27.46 -12.48
CA GLU A 531 -12.19 26.44 -11.75
C GLU A 531 -13.63 26.87 -11.46
N LEU A 532 -14.54 25.91 -11.53
CA LEU A 532 -15.93 26.04 -11.09
C LEU A 532 -16.17 25.10 -9.91
N TRP A 533 -16.78 25.61 -8.85
CA TRP A 533 -17.05 24.85 -7.64
C TRP A 533 -18.53 24.89 -7.35
N SER A 534 -19.13 23.74 -7.10
CA SER A 534 -20.48 23.68 -6.54
C SER A 534 -20.46 24.11 -5.07
N GLU A 535 -21.63 24.18 -4.46
CA GLU A 535 -21.70 24.24 -3.00
C GLU A 535 -21.15 22.94 -2.37
N GLU A 536 -20.65 23.03 -1.14
CA GLU A 536 -20.25 21.88 -0.34
C GLU A 536 -21.42 21.43 0.52
N ARG A 537 -22.02 20.28 0.17
CA ARG A 537 -23.17 19.73 0.90
C ARG A 537 -23.29 18.22 0.75
N PRO A 538 -24.12 17.55 1.56
CA PRO A 538 -24.52 16.17 1.29
C PRO A 538 -25.37 16.08 0.02
N VAL A 539 -25.26 14.97 -0.70
CA VAL A 539 -26.13 14.63 -1.84
C VAL A 539 -27.03 13.44 -1.51
N SER A 540 -28.15 13.37 -2.23
CA SER A 540 -29.07 12.23 -2.22
C SER A 540 -29.45 11.85 -3.66
N LYS A 541 -30.17 10.73 -3.84
CA LYS A 541 -30.68 10.33 -5.15
C LYS A 541 -31.54 11.40 -5.84
N GLN A 542 -32.24 12.22 -5.05
CA GLN A 542 -33.13 13.26 -5.54
C GLN A 542 -32.47 14.64 -5.59
N SER A 543 -31.25 14.79 -5.07
CA SER A 543 -30.54 16.07 -4.98
C SER A 543 -29.05 15.93 -5.31
N PRO A 544 -28.70 15.56 -6.55
CA PRO A 544 -27.30 15.50 -6.98
C PRO A 544 -26.66 16.90 -6.91
N LEU A 545 -25.34 16.95 -6.88
CA LEU A 545 -24.60 18.15 -7.28
C LEU A 545 -24.34 18.03 -8.77
N ARG A 546 -24.52 19.12 -9.52
CA ARG A 546 -24.31 19.16 -10.97
C ARG A 546 -23.59 20.45 -11.32
N ILE A 547 -22.68 20.39 -12.28
CA ILE A 547 -22.12 21.54 -12.98
C ILE A 547 -22.17 21.19 -14.46
N CYS A 548 -22.94 21.96 -15.21
CA CYS A 548 -22.97 21.89 -16.67
C CYS A 548 -22.33 23.16 -17.23
N HIS A 549 -21.40 22.98 -18.16
CA HIS A 549 -20.74 24.08 -18.83
C HIS A 549 -20.34 23.74 -20.27
N GLU A 550 -20.12 24.77 -21.08
CA GLU A 550 -19.76 24.65 -22.49
C GLU A 550 -18.54 25.49 -22.84
N TYR A 551 -17.84 25.11 -23.90
CA TYR A 551 -16.70 25.83 -24.43
C TYR A 551 -16.91 26.21 -25.89
N GLU A 552 -16.57 27.45 -26.23
CA GLU A 552 -16.66 28.01 -27.58
C GLU A 552 -15.40 28.84 -27.88
N VAL A 553 -14.85 28.73 -29.09
CA VAL A 553 -13.78 29.65 -29.53
C VAL A 553 -14.37 30.78 -30.36
N ARG A 554 -14.09 32.03 -29.97
CA ARG A 554 -14.51 33.24 -30.69
C ARG A 554 -13.30 34.08 -31.13
N ARG A 555 -13.52 34.92 -32.14
CA ARG A 555 -12.56 35.97 -32.47
C ARG A 555 -12.65 37.09 -31.44
N PHE A 556 -11.49 37.47 -30.92
CA PHE A 556 -11.35 38.63 -30.05
C PHE A 556 -10.95 39.84 -30.91
N PRO A 557 -11.76 40.91 -30.92
CA PRO A 557 -11.58 42.06 -31.81
C PRO A 557 -10.36 42.93 -31.49
#